data_AF-X1UZ85-F1
#
_entry.id   AF-X1UZ85-F1
#
_cell.length_a   1.000
_cell.length_b   1.000
_cell.length_c   1.000
_cell.angle_alpha   90.00
_cell.angle_beta   90.00
_cell.angle_gamma   90.00
#
_symmetry.space_group_name_H-M   'P 1'
#
loop_
_entity.id
_entity.type
_entity.pdbx_description
1 polymer ?
#
loop_
_entity_poly.entity_id
_entity_poly.type
_entity_poly.pdbx_seq_one_letter_code
_entity_poly.pdbx_strand_id
1 'polypeptide(L)'
;MARYLVQVDLARLEDIKRSLAALKASAEVKPAGQILDYLVVDVPPELVPRISVLGGVIAVTPERWLSIKQLLVPIDKKIDEFQRLFLANPITG
;
A
#
# COMPACT_ATOMS: atom_id res chain seq x y z
N MET A 1 0.88 0.20 -17.24
CA MET A 1 0.64 1.18 -16.16
C MET A 1 -0.02 0.46 -15.01
N ALA A 2 0.43 0.67 -13.78
CA ALA A 2 -0.16 0.07 -12.59
C ALA A 2 -0.43 1.15 -11.55
N ARG A 3 -1.44 0.92 -10.70
CA ARG A 3 -1.84 1.85 -9.67
C ARG A 3 -1.11 1.54 -8.36
N TYR A 4 -0.56 2.57 -7.73
CA TYR A 4 0.17 2.48 -6.49
C TYR A 4 -0.41 3.42 -5.44
N LEU A 5 -0.40 2.95 -4.20
CA LEU A 5 -0.66 3.72 -3.00
C LEU A 5 0.69 4.17 -2.43
N VAL A 6 0.90 5.48 -2.43
CA VAL A 6 2.10 6.12 -1.88
C VAL A 6 1.72 6.73 -0.54
N GLN A 7 2.21 6.14 0.55
CA GLN A 7 2.06 6.70 1.88
C GLN A 7 3.03 7.87 2.03
N VAL A 8 2.54 9.00 2.51
CA VAL A 8 3.29 10.25 2.61
C VAL A 8 3.19 10.87 3.99
N ASP A 9 4.25 11.54 4.41
CA ASP A 9 4.22 12.46 5.53
C ASP A 9 3.39 13.70 5.15
N LEU A 10 2.28 13.90 5.85
CA LEU A 10 1.36 15.00 5.62
C LEU A 10 2.02 16.38 5.83
N ALA A 11 3.04 16.47 6.69
CA ALA A 11 3.78 17.72 6.91
C ALA A 11 4.56 18.17 5.67
N ARG A 12 4.87 17.24 4.75
CA ARG A 12 5.64 17.47 3.52
C ARG A 12 4.81 17.26 2.25
N LEU A 13 3.48 17.24 2.39
CA LEU A 13 2.55 16.90 1.31
C LEU A 13 2.70 17.83 0.10
N GLU A 14 2.91 19.13 0.31
CA GLU A 14 3.08 20.09 -0.79
C GLU A 14 4.37 19.86 -1.58
N ASP A 15 5.49 19.60 -0.90
CA ASP A 15 6.77 19.26 -1.54
C ASP A 15 6.68 17.97 -2.34
N ILE A 16 5.97 16.96 -1.81
CA ILE A 16 5.75 15.69 -2.50
C ILE A 16 4.84 15.90 -3.71
N LYS A 17 3.78 16.70 -3.61
CA LYS A 17 2.92 17.05 -4.75
C LYS A 17 3.69 17.79 -5.84
N ARG A 18 4.60 18.71 -5.50
CA ARG A 18 5.49 19.36 -6.47
C ARG A 18 6.46 18.38 -7.12
N SER A 19 7.04 17.49 -6.32
CA SER A 19 7.97 16.46 -6.82
C SER A 19 7.27 15.47 -7.77
N LEU A 20 6.06 15.05 -7.42
CA LEU A 20 5.20 14.22 -8.28
C LEU A 20 4.74 14.98 -9.52
N ALA A 21 4.48 16.28 -9.44
CA ALA A 21 4.16 17.12 -10.60
C ALA A 21 5.36 17.28 -11.56
N ALA A 22 6.58 17.41 -11.02
CA ALA A 22 7.80 17.41 -11.82
C ALA A 22 8.03 16.06 -12.52
N LEU A 23 7.76 14.95 -11.81
CA LEU A 23 7.78 13.61 -12.40
C LEU A 23 6.68 13.42 -13.45
N LYS A 24 5.49 13.99 -13.24
CA LYS A 24 4.39 14.02 -14.23
C LYS A 24 4.76 14.75 -15.52
N ALA A 25 5.61 15.77 -15.45
CA ALA A 25 6.12 16.48 -16.63
C ALA A 25 7.13 15.65 -17.43
N SER A 26 7.80 14.67 -16.80
CA SER A 26 8.84 13.84 -17.43
C SER A 26 8.38 12.42 -17.77
N ALA A 27 7.35 11.93 -17.10
CA ALA A 27 6.75 10.62 -17.32
C ALA A 27 5.25 10.71 -17.00
N GLU A 28 4.44 9.91 -17.66
CA GLU A 28 2.97 10.01 -17.69
C GLU A 28 2.29 9.61 -16.34
N VAL A 29 2.64 10.30 -15.24
CA VAL A 29 2.15 10.08 -13.88
C VAL A 29 0.78 10.74 -13.73
N LYS A 30 -0.26 9.94 -13.50
CA LYS A 30 -1.62 10.46 -13.26
C LYS A 30 -1.98 10.30 -11.78
N PRO A 31 -2.10 11.40 -11.01
CA PRO A 31 -2.63 11.33 -9.65
C PRO A 31 -4.12 11.00 -9.74
N ALA A 32 -4.51 9.87 -9.15
CA ALA A 32 -5.87 9.34 -9.17
C ALA A 32 -6.71 9.80 -7.97
N GLY A 33 -6.07 10.24 -6.88
CA GLY A 33 -6.76 10.76 -5.69
C GLY A 33 -5.87 10.82 -4.46
N GLN A 34 -6.37 11.45 -3.39
CA GLN A 34 -5.76 11.45 -2.07
C GLN A 34 -6.76 10.86 -1.08
N ILE A 35 -6.31 9.90 -0.26
CA ILE A 35 -7.10 9.28 0.81
C ILE A 35 -6.23 9.32 2.07
N LEU A 36 -6.59 10.16 3.05
CA LEU A 36 -5.79 10.37 4.27
C LEU A 36 -4.33 10.76 3.93
N ASP A 37 -3.38 9.97 4.42
CA ASP A 37 -1.93 10.03 4.19
C ASP A 37 -1.47 9.25 2.95
N TYR A 38 -2.40 8.78 2.11
CA TYR A 38 -2.10 8.05 0.89
C TYR A 38 -2.40 8.87 -0.36
N LEU A 39 -1.45 8.88 -1.29
CA LEU A 39 -1.62 9.36 -2.66
C LEU A 39 -1.77 8.16 -3.60
N VAL A 40 -2.85 8.15 -4.37
CA VAL A 40 -3.06 7.15 -5.41
C VAL A 40 -2.44 7.67 -6.70
N VAL A 41 -1.49 6.93 -7.27
CA VAL A 41 -0.78 7.30 -8.49
C VAL A 41 -0.74 6.16 -9.48
N ASP A 42 -1.11 6.46 -10.72
CA ASP A 42 -0.97 5.58 -11.87
C ASP A 42 0.38 5.85 -12.55
N VAL A 43 1.31 4.88 -12.43
CA VAL A 43 2.69 4.98 -12.93
C VAL A 43 3.20 3.67 -13.50
N PRO A 44 4.19 3.69 -14.41
CA PRO A 44 4.93 2.49 -14.77
C PRO A 44 5.80 1.99 -13.58
N PRO A 45 5.97 0.65 -13.44
CA PRO A 45 6.68 0.05 -12.30
C PRO A 45 8.14 0.49 -12.18
N GLU A 46 8.77 0.87 -13.29
CA GLU A 46 10.14 1.38 -13.35
C GLU A 46 10.35 2.72 -12.62
N LEU A 47 9.28 3.49 -12.39
CA LEU A 47 9.33 4.77 -11.67
C LEU A 47 9.04 4.62 -10.17
N VAL A 48 8.58 3.45 -9.72
CA VAL A 48 8.31 3.18 -8.31
C VAL A 48 9.54 3.40 -7.42
N PRO A 49 10.76 2.93 -7.78
CA PRO A 49 11.94 3.17 -6.97
C PRO A 49 12.22 4.67 -6.80
N ARG A 50 12.07 5.45 -7.89
CA ARG A 50 12.28 6.91 -7.87
C ARG A 50 11.31 7.62 -6.93
N ILE A 51 10.05 7.21 -6.91
CA ILE A 51 9.03 7.75 -5.99
C ILE A 51 9.37 7.38 -4.55
N SER A 52 9.85 6.16 -4.29
CA SER A 52 10.20 5.71 -2.94
C SER A 52 11.38 6.46 -2.32
N VAL A 53 12.25 7.10 -3.12
CA VAL A 53 13.37 7.92 -2.60
C VAL A 53 12.96 9.38 -2.37
N LEU A 54 11.75 9.79 -2.74
CA LEU A 54 11.30 11.15 -2.50
C LEU A 54 11.22 11.44 -0.99
N GLY A 55 11.78 12.57 -0.57
CA GLY A 55 11.73 12.98 0.82
C GLY A 55 10.29 13.13 1.31
N GLY A 56 9.93 12.35 2.34
CA GLY A 56 8.58 12.32 2.90
C GLY A 56 7.68 11.22 2.35
N VAL A 57 8.15 10.37 1.43
CA VAL A 57 7.47 9.10 1.10
C VAL A 57 7.85 8.05 2.15
N ILE A 58 6.84 7.47 2.78
CA ILE A 58 6.99 6.45 3.84
C ILE A 58 7.00 5.06 3.22
N ALA A 59 6.06 4.80 2.29
CA ALA A 59 5.92 3.49 1.64
C ALA A 59 5.27 3.64 0.27
N VAL A 60 5.61 2.75 -0.66
CA VAL A 60 4.94 2.62 -1.96
C VAL A 60 4.44 1.19 -2.10
N THR A 61 3.13 1.02 -2.16
CA THR A 61 2.48 -0.29 -2.23
C THR A 61 1.64 -0.38 -3.50
N PRO A 62 1.70 -1.47 -4.29
CA PRO A 62 0.77 -1.65 -5.40
C PRO A 62 -0.66 -1.71 -4.86
N GLU A 63 -1.59 -0.99 -5.50
CA GLU A 63 -3.00 -1.05 -5.14
C GLU A 63 -3.51 -2.47 -5.45
N ARG A 64 -3.78 -3.24 -4.39
CA ARG A 64 -4.40 -4.57 -4.51
C ARG A 64 -5.88 -4.44 -4.22
N TRP A 65 -6.70 -4.83 -5.19
CA TRP A 65 -8.14 -4.98 -5.00
C TRP A 65 -8.38 -6.17 -4.07
N LEU A 66 -8.43 -5.92 -2.76
CA LEU A 66 -8.90 -6.89 -1.80
C LEU A 66 -10.40 -7.05 -2.01
N SER A 67 -10.79 -8.07 -2.78
CA SER A 67 -12.18 -8.48 -2.84
C SER A 67 -12.64 -8.88 -1.44
N ILE A 68 -13.72 -8.25 -0.94
CA ILE A 68 -14.31 -8.46 0.39
C ILE A 68 -14.55 -9.96 0.70
N LYS A 69 -14.65 -10.82 -0.33
CA LYS A 69 -14.69 -12.29 -0.20
C LYS A 69 -13.51 -12.87 0.61
N GLN A 70 -12.34 -12.23 0.65
CA GLN A 70 -11.20 -12.66 1.48
C GLN A 70 -11.28 -12.18 2.94
N LEU A 71 -12.03 -11.12 3.22
CA LEU A 71 -12.35 -10.66 4.59
C LEU A 71 -13.47 -11.49 5.23
N LEU A 72 -14.28 -12.15 4.40
CA LEU A 72 -15.35 -13.09 4.78
C LEU A 72 -14.84 -14.48 5.21
N VAL A 73 -13.55 -14.63 5.53
CA VAL A 73 -13.14 -15.80 6.32
C VAL A 73 -13.86 -15.67 7.67
N PRO A 74 -14.80 -16.58 8.00
CA PRO A 74 -15.52 -16.52 9.26
C PRO A 74 -14.50 -16.52 10.40
N ILE A 75 -14.72 -15.68 11.41
CA ILE A 75 -13.87 -15.65 12.61
C ILE A 75 -13.73 -17.07 13.18
N ASP A 76 -14.80 -17.85 13.12
CA ASP A 76 -14.84 -19.25 13.53
C ASP A 76 -13.75 -20.11 12.87
N LYS A 77 -13.50 -19.92 11.56
CA LYS A 77 -12.45 -20.68 10.86
C LYS A 77 -11.04 -20.29 11.29
N LYS A 78 -10.83 -19.03 11.64
CA LYS A 78 -9.53 -18.56 12.17
C LYS A 78 -9.27 -19.10 13.57
N ILE A 79 -10.31 -19.19 14.40
CA ILE A 79 -10.22 -19.76 15.75
C ILE A 79 -9.96 -21.27 15.68
N ASP A 80 -10.66 -21.99 14.80
CA ASP A 80 -10.45 -23.44 14.59
C ASP A 80 -9.00 -23.74 14.17
N GLU A 81 -8.43 -22.93 13.27
CA GLU A 81 -7.07 -23.11 12.77
C GLU A 81 -6.03 -22.78 13.85
N PHE A 82 -6.27 -21.73 14.64
CA PHE A 82 -5.45 -21.40 15.82
C PHE A 82 -5.50 -22.51 16.88
N GLN A 83 -6.69 -23.03 17.17
CA GLN A 83 -6.89 -24.12 18.12
C GLN A 83 -6.20 -25.41 17.65
N ARG A 84 -6.28 -25.77 16.37
CA ARG A 84 -5.56 -26.94 15.84
C ARG A 84 -4.05 -26.78 15.94
N LEU A 85 -3.51 -25.59 15.66
CA LEU A 85 -2.07 -25.34 15.76
C LEU A 85 -1.55 -25.34 17.20
N PHE A 86 -2.34 -24.81 18.16
CA PHE A 86 -1.95 -24.74 19.57
C PHE A 86 -2.25 -26.00 20.38
N LEU A 87 -3.31 -26.75 20.06
CA LEU A 87 -3.69 -27.97 20.79
C LEU A 87 -3.04 -29.24 20.21
N ALA A 88 -2.55 -29.23 18.98
CA ALA A 88 -1.87 -30.38 18.38
C ALA A 88 -0.36 -30.47 18.69
N ASN A 89 0.22 -29.48 19.39
CA ASN A 89 1.61 -29.50 19.82
C ASN A 89 1.75 -29.79 21.33
N PRO A 90 2.13 -31.01 21.73
CA PRO A 90 2.29 -31.39 23.14
C PRO A 90 3.59 -30.88 23.80
N ILE A 91 4.20 -29.79 23.29
CA ILE A 91 5.47 -29.25 23.84
C ILE A 91 5.23 -28.01 24.75
N THR A 92 3.97 -27.68 25.04
CA THR A 92 3.64 -26.57 25.96
C THR A 92 2.58 -26.93 27.01
N GLY A 93 2.48 -28.21 27.37
CA GLY A 93 1.68 -28.70 28.51
C GLY A 93 2.53 -29.51 29.46
#